data_AF-A0A2H0U4P2-F1
#
_entry.id   AF-A0A2H0U4P2-F1
#
_cell.length_a   1.000
_cell.length_b   1.000
_cell.length_c   1.000
_cell.angle_alpha   90.00
_cell.angle_beta   90.00
_cell.angle_gamma   90.00
#
_symmetry.space_group_name_H-M   'P 1'
#
loop_
_entity.id
_entity.type
_entity.pdbx_description
1 polymer ?
#
loop_
_entity_poly.entity_id
_entity_poly.type
_entity_poly.pdbx_seq_one_letter_code
_entity_poly.pdbx_strand_id
1 'polypeptide(L)'
;MSPERIDSKRYSKGWRKHLKAGRTAANKKRRDSLTPEQKQRQMTAASWSAVKGLIKLQTFNNPYLQPLYDDPYRMDIVRSWYDASYRDATTGDGKGQIFRDRFRRFSSDDIHDPNFDPRLRLVQPFMAIVDQALFKAGRPIKK
;
A
#
# COMPACT_ATOMS: atom_id res chain seq x y z
N MET A 1 10.56 14.62 42.21
CA MET A 1 9.53 15.01 41.22
C MET A 1 9.55 13.98 40.11
N SER A 2 8.60 13.05 40.09
CA SER A 2 8.54 11.98 39.08
C SER A 2 7.68 12.43 37.91
N PRO A 3 8.13 12.27 36.66
CA PRO A 3 7.35 12.64 35.48
C PRO A 3 6.12 11.73 35.38
N GLU A 4 4.97 12.38 35.34
CA GLU A 4 3.66 11.76 35.24
C GLU A 4 3.60 10.84 34.01
N ARG A 5 3.11 9.63 34.26
CA ARG A 5 2.72 8.65 33.25
C ARG A 5 1.78 9.34 32.27
N ILE A 6 2.21 9.46 31.01
CA ILE A 6 1.32 9.73 29.88
C ILE A 6 0.36 8.54 29.82
N ASP A 7 -0.81 8.71 30.44
CA ASP A 7 -1.91 7.79 30.37
C ASP A 7 -2.27 7.60 28.90
N SER A 8 -1.84 6.47 28.32
CA SER A 8 -2.34 6.01 27.04
C SER A 8 -3.85 5.82 27.20
N LYS A 9 -4.65 6.81 26.80
CA LYS A 9 -6.12 6.74 26.86
C LYS A 9 -6.57 5.53 26.05
N ARG A 10 -6.75 4.39 26.72
CA ARG A 10 -7.32 3.17 26.15
C ARG A 10 -8.77 3.48 25.83
N TYR A 11 -9.00 3.96 24.60
CA TYR A 11 -10.35 4.22 24.11
C TYR A 11 -11.21 2.97 24.30
N SER A 12 -12.43 3.16 24.81
CA SER A 12 -13.38 2.06 25.02
C SER A 12 -13.71 1.36 23.69
N LYS A 13 -14.17 0.12 23.76
CA LYS A 13 -14.55 -0.68 22.57
C LYS A 13 -15.62 0.05 21.73
N GLY A 14 -16.53 0.77 22.37
CA GLY A 14 -17.53 1.63 21.72
C GLY A 14 -16.91 2.84 21.02
N TRP A 15 -15.97 3.52 21.67
CA TRP A 15 -15.29 4.67 21.08
C TRP A 15 -14.42 4.29 19.87
N ARG A 16 -13.73 3.14 19.92
CA ARG A 16 -12.99 2.61 18.76
C ARG A 16 -13.91 2.28 17.58
N LYS A 17 -15.11 1.72 17.86
CA LYS A 17 -16.13 1.51 16.82
C LYS A 17 -16.59 2.83 16.21
N HIS A 18 -16.83 3.84 17.03
CA HIS A 18 -17.26 5.17 16.59
C HIS A 18 -16.18 5.87 15.74
N LEU A 19 -14.91 5.81 16.15
CA LEU A 19 -13.78 6.32 15.36
C LEU A 19 -13.61 5.56 14.03
N LYS A 20 -13.81 4.24 14.05
CA LYS A 20 -13.78 3.43 12.82
C LYS A 20 -14.93 3.82 11.89
N ALA A 21 -16.15 3.98 12.41
CA ALA A 21 -17.31 4.43 11.65
C ALA A 21 -17.11 5.85 11.09
N GLY A 22 -16.56 6.78 11.88
CA GLY A 22 -16.24 8.13 11.45
C GLY A 22 -15.17 8.18 10.36
N ARG A 23 -14.12 7.35 10.45
CA ARG A 23 -13.11 7.20 9.38
C ARG A 23 -13.72 6.60 8.11
N THR A 24 -14.57 5.57 8.23
CA THR A 24 -15.27 4.99 7.09
C THR A 24 -16.20 6.00 6.44
N ALA A 25 -16.91 6.82 7.22
CA ALA A 25 -17.81 7.86 6.74
C ALA A 25 -17.06 9.04 6.09
N ALA A 26 -15.91 9.46 6.65
CA ALA A 26 -15.05 10.49 6.06
C ALA A 26 -14.42 10.00 4.74
N ASN A 27 -13.97 8.75 4.69
CA ASN A 27 -13.52 8.11 3.46
C ASN A 27 -14.66 7.97 2.44
N LYS A 28 -15.90 7.71 2.90
CA LYS A 28 -17.11 7.67 2.06
C LYS A 28 -17.50 9.05 1.52
N LYS A 29 -17.43 10.12 2.32
CA LYS A 29 -17.68 11.49 1.84
C LYS A 29 -16.65 11.95 0.80
N ARG A 30 -15.38 11.52 0.92
CA ARG A 30 -14.37 11.67 -0.17
C ARG A 30 -14.66 10.77 -1.39
N ARG A 31 -15.45 9.71 -1.23
CA ARG A 31 -15.84 8.71 -2.25
C ARG A 31 -17.05 9.15 -3.08
N ASP A 32 -17.92 9.99 -2.52
CA ASP A 32 -19.17 10.44 -3.15
C ASP A 32 -18.98 11.62 -4.12
N SER A 33 -17.78 12.22 -4.19
CA SER A 33 -17.45 13.26 -5.18
C SER A 33 -17.02 12.71 -6.54
N LEU A 34 -16.82 11.40 -6.67
CA LEU A 34 -16.41 10.75 -7.92
C LEU A 34 -17.42 9.66 -8.32
N THR A 35 -17.96 9.80 -9.51
CA THR A 35 -18.84 8.80 -10.14
C THR A 35 -18.12 7.46 -10.33
N PRO A 36 -18.84 6.33 -10.41
CA PRO A 36 -18.26 5.05 -10.79
C PRO A 36 -17.43 5.12 -12.08
N GLU A 37 -17.88 5.84 -13.12
CA GLU A 37 -17.09 6.02 -14.33
C GLU A 37 -15.82 6.85 -14.11
N GLN A 38 -15.85 7.87 -13.24
CA GLN A 38 -14.64 8.63 -12.90
C GLN A 38 -13.63 7.79 -12.09
N LYS A 39 -14.11 6.91 -11.21
CA LYS A 39 -13.26 5.92 -10.53
C LYS A 39 -12.64 4.97 -11.54
N GLN A 40 -13.42 4.48 -12.50
CA GLN A 40 -12.94 3.58 -13.55
C GLN A 40 -11.98 4.27 -14.54
N ARG A 41 -12.19 5.55 -14.86
CA ARG A 41 -11.29 6.37 -15.70
C ARG A 41 -9.99 6.76 -14.97
N GLN A 42 -10.02 6.88 -13.65
CA GLN A 42 -8.83 7.11 -12.82
C GLN A 42 -8.08 5.81 -12.49
N MET A 43 -8.74 4.66 -12.62
CA MET A 43 -8.11 3.36 -12.53
C MET A 43 -7.46 2.96 -13.86
N THR A 44 -6.16 3.18 -13.97
CA THR A 44 -5.34 2.39 -14.90
C THR A 44 -5.06 1.05 -14.25
N ALA A 45 -6.07 0.20 -14.09
CA ALA A 45 -5.92 -1.10 -13.44
C ALA A 45 -5.09 -2.04 -14.34
N ALA A 46 -3.79 -1.77 -14.44
CA ALA A 46 -2.83 -2.54 -15.19
C ALA A 46 -2.91 -3.98 -14.67
N SER A 47 -3.11 -4.92 -15.60
CA SER A 47 -3.13 -6.33 -15.25
C SER A 47 -1.81 -6.72 -14.55
N TRP A 48 -1.85 -7.78 -13.76
CA TRP A 48 -0.63 -8.31 -13.14
C TRP A 48 0.50 -8.54 -14.16
N SER A 49 0.17 -9.01 -15.36
CA SER A 49 1.13 -9.18 -16.46
C SER A 49 1.76 -7.86 -16.90
N ALA A 50 0.99 -6.78 -17.00
CA ALA A 50 1.51 -5.45 -17.33
C ALA A 50 2.42 -4.92 -16.20
N VAL A 51 2.03 -5.11 -14.94
CA VAL A 51 2.85 -4.76 -13.78
C VAL A 51 4.16 -5.54 -13.76
N LYS A 52 4.13 -6.85 -14.02
CA LYS A 52 5.35 -7.67 -14.17
C LYS A 52 6.25 -7.16 -15.30
N GLY A 53 5.66 -6.69 -16.41
CA GLY A 53 6.40 -6.06 -17.49
C GLY A 53 7.12 -4.79 -17.03
N LEU A 54 6.44 -3.91 -16.29
CA LEU A 54 7.04 -2.69 -15.73
C LEU A 54 8.15 -3.01 -14.72
N ILE A 55 7.96 -4.02 -13.87
CA ILE A 55 8.99 -4.48 -12.94
C ILE A 55 10.21 -4.99 -13.71
N LYS A 56 10.03 -5.81 -14.75
CA LYS A 56 11.12 -6.30 -15.59
C LYS A 56 11.86 -5.18 -16.32
N LEU A 57 11.15 -4.14 -16.77
CA LEU A 57 11.79 -2.95 -17.32
C LEU A 57 12.66 -2.24 -16.27
N GLN A 58 12.21 -2.19 -15.02
CA GLN A 58 13.01 -1.62 -13.93
C GLN A 58 14.27 -2.44 -13.66
N THR A 59 14.25 -3.77 -13.79
CA THR A 59 15.44 -4.60 -13.59
C THR A 59 16.48 -4.40 -14.70
N PHE A 60 16.06 -4.08 -15.93
CA PHE A 60 17.02 -3.68 -16.98
C PHE A 60 17.75 -2.37 -16.65
N ASN A 61 17.04 -1.41 -16.04
CA ASN A 61 17.63 -0.13 -15.63
C ASN A 61 18.44 -0.23 -14.32
N ASN A 62 18.19 -1.27 -13.52
CA ASN A 62 18.90 -1.51 -12.27
C ASN A 62 19.12 -3.03 -12.08
N PRO A 63 20.26 -3.56 -12.57
CA PRO A 63 20.56 -5.00 -12.51
C PRO A 63 20.56 -5.60 -11.10
N TYR A 64 20.78 -4.80 -10.05
CA TYR A 64 20.71 -5.27 -8.66
C TYR A 64 19.31 -5.74 -8.24
N LEU A 65 18.28 -5.35 -9.00
CA LEU A 65 16.91 -5.79 -8.78
C LEU A 65 16.62 -7.13 -9.48
N GLN A 66 17.43 -7.56 -10.44
CA GLN A 66 17.20 -8.80 -11.19
C GLN A 66 17.14 -10.04 -10.27
N PRO A 67 18.04 -10.23 -9.28
CA PRO A 67 17.92 -11.34 -8.34
C PRO A 67 16.70 -11.25 -7.42
N LEU A 68 16.12 -10.06 -7.25
CA LEU A 68 14.88 -9.90 -6.48
C LEU A 68 13.66 -10.29 -7.31
N TYR A 69 13.70 -10.04 -8.62
CA TYR A 69 12.65 -10.38 -9.58
C TYR A 69 12.62 -11.87 -9.90
N ASP A 70 13.79 -12.49 -10.04
CA ASP A 70 13.91 -13.91 -10.36
C ASP A 70 13.62 -14.81 -9.14
N ASP A 71 13.57 -14.24 -7.93
CA ASP A 71 13.21 -14.94 -6.70
C ASP A 71 11.66 -15.07 -6.58
N PRO A 72 11.10 -16.29 -6.69
CA PRO A 72 9.65 -16.50 -6.64
C PRO A 72 9.04 -16.06 -5.31
N TYR A 73 9.74 -16.28 -4.19
CA TYR A 73 9.26 -15.92 -2.87
C TYR A 73 9.09 -14.40 -2.73
N ARG A 74 10.04 -13.64 -3.27
CA ARG A 74 9.96 -12.16 -3.29
C ARG A 74 8.84 -11.68 -4.21
N MET A 75 8.67 -12.31 -5.35
CA MET A 75 7.58 -11.96 -6.28
C MET A 75 6.19 -12.31 -5.75
N ASP A 76 6.05 -13.33 -4.90
CA ASP A 76 4.78 -13.62 -4.21
C ASP A 76 4.40 -12.54 -3.19
N ILE A 77 5.39 -11.94 -2.53
CA ILE A 77 5.17 -10.77 -1.66
C ILE A 77 4.65 -9.59 -2.49
N VAL A 78 5.30 -9.32 -3.64
CA VAL A 78 4.86 -8.26 -4.56
C VAL A 78 3.47 -8.54 -5.14
N ARG A 79 3.18 -9.80 -5.46
CA ARG A 79 1.85 -10.23 -5.92
C ARG A 79 0.78 -10.01 -4.85
N SER A 80 1.07 -10.36 -3.60
CA SER A 80 0.16 -10.12 -2.47
C SER A 80 -0.11 -8.62 -2.29
N TRP A 81 0.91 -7.78 -2.47
CA TRP A 81 0.76 -6.32 -2.49
C TRP A 81 -0.10 -5.84 -3.66
N TYR A 82 0.09 -6.40 -4.86
CA TYR A 82 -0.74 -6.13 -6.03
C TYR A 82 -2.19 -6.51 -5.79
N ASP A 83 -2.50 -7.70 -5.28
CA ASP A 83 -3.87 -8.14 -5.06
C ASP A 83 -4.58 -7.25 -4.03
N ALA A 84 -3.88 -6.85 -2.96
CA ALA A 84 -4.39 -5.89 -1.99
C ALA A 84 -4.65 -4.52 -2.62
N SER A 85 -3.71 -4.02 -3.41
CA SER A 85 -3.80 -2.73 -4.09
C SER A 85 -4.90 -2.73 -5.16
N TYR A 86 -5.01 -3.80 -5.93
CA TYR A 86 -6.02 -3.98 -6.96
C TYR A 86 -7.41 -4.08 -6.33
N ARG A 87 -7.54 -4.80 -5.21
CA ARG A 87 -8.79 -4.86 -4.44
C ARG A 87 -9.19 -3.48 -3.93
N ASP A 88 -8.26 -2.68 -3.41
CA ASP A 88 -8.57 -1.31 -3.00
C ASP A 88 -9.02 -0.44 -4.17
N ALA A 89 -8.28 -0.52 -5.29
CA ALA A 89 -8.59 0.25 -6.48
C ALA A 89 -10.02 -0.10 -6.98
N THR A 90 -10.34 -1.40 -7.05
CA THR A 90 -11.62 -1.89 -7.59
C THR A 90 -12.79 -1.78 -6.63
N THR A 91 -12.62 -2.26 -5.38
CA THR A 91 -13.73 -2.40 -4.43
C THR A 91 -13.84 -1.22 -3.46
N GLY A 92 -12.74 -0.49 -3.22
CA GLY A 92 -12.67 0.61 -2.27
C GLY A 92 -13.15 0.27 -0.86
N ASP A 93 -13.08 -1.00 -0.45
CA ASP A 93 -13.49 -1.47 0.88
C ASP A 93 -12.47 -1.10 1.99
N GLY A 94 -11.31 -0.57 1.58
CA GLY A 94 -10.21 -0.15 2.46
C GLY A 94 -9.48 -1.30 3.14
N LYS A 95 -9.82 -2.56 2.81
CA LYS A 95 -9.12 -3.72 3.38
C LYS A 95 -7.74 -3.89 2.78
N GLY A 96 -7.56 -3.56 1.50
CA GLY A 96 -6.23 -3.48 0.89
C GLY A 96 -5.38 -2.39 1.54
N GLN A 97 -5.99 -1.28 1.95
CA GLN A 97 -5.25 -0.15 2.53
C GLN A 97 -4.74 -0.55 3.91
N ILE A 98 -5.56 -1.27 4.68
CA ILE A 98 -5.15 -1.85 5.96
C ILE A 98 -4.00 -2.84 5.78
N PHE A 99 -4.01 -3.65 4.72
CA PHE A 99 -2.91 -4.57 4.41
C PHE A 99 -1.63 -3.80 4.08
N ARG A 100 -1.72 -2.81 3.19
CA ARG A 100 -0.59 -1.96 2.76
C ARG A 100 -0.02 -1.13 3.91
N ASP A 101 -0.86 -0.62 4.80
CA ASP A 101 -0.44 0.12 5.99
C ASP A 101 0.28 -0.77 7.00
N ARG A 102 -0.19 -2.01 7.19
CA ARG A 102 0.54 -2.98 8.02
C ARG A 102 1.89 -3.32 7.39
N PHE A 103 1.90 -3.58 6.09
CA PHE A 103 3.11 -3.89 5.34
C PHE A 103 4.15 -2.77 5.42
N ARG A 104 3.74 -1.50 5.28
CA ARG A 104 4.64 -0.35 5.48
C ARG A 104 5.23 -0.26 6.88
N ARG A 105 4.50 -0.71 7.91
CA ARG A 105 5.03 -0.82 9.28
C ARG A 105 6.07 -1.93 9.37
N PHE A 106 5.79 -3.09 8.76
CA PHE A 106 6.76 -4.18 8.72
C PHE A 106 8.02 -3.82 7.91
N SER A 107 7.91 -2.89 6.96
CA SER A 107 9.05 -2.39 6.16
C SER A 107 9.59 -1.03 6.65
N SER A 108 9.34 -0.63 7.89
CA SER A 108 9.81 0.66 8.42
C SER A 108 11.34 0.71 8.50
N ASP A 109 11.92 1.92 8.50
CA ASP A 109 13.37 2.09 8.70
C ASP A 109 13.79 1.88 10.17
N ASP A 110 12.83 1.65 11.07
CA ASP A 110 13.09 1.39 12.48
C ASP A 110 13.41 -0.10 12.69
N ILE A 111 14.71 -0.40 12.69
CA ILE A 111 15.26 -1.74 12.95
C ILE A 111 14.92 -2.28 14.34
N HIS A 112 14.43 -1.43 15.26
CA HIS A 112 14.00 -1.82 16.60
C HIS A 112 12.49 -2.04 16.71
N ASP A 113 11.72 -1.85 15.63
CA ASP A 113 10.31 -2.25 15.62
C ASP A 113 10.24 -3.78 15.73
N PRO A 114 9.51 -4.35 16.70
CA PRO A 114 9.33 -5.80 16.81
C PRO A 114 8.62 -6.42 15.60
N ASN A 115 8.05 -5.59 14.73
CA ASN A 115 7.44 -5.96 13.47
C ASN A 115 8.38 -5.74 12.27
N PHE A 116 9.62 -5.30 12.45
CA PHE A 116 10.52 -5.09 11.32
C PHE A 116 10.84 -6.41 10.60
N ASP A 117 10.61 -6.46 9.29
CA ASP A 117 11.09 -7.52 8.40
C ASP A 117 12.00 -6.92 7.31
N PRO A 118 13.33 -7.14 7.40
CA PRO A 118 14.30 -6.58 6.45
C PRO A 118 14.10 -7.11 5.02
N ARG A 119 13.44 -8.27 4.86
CA ARG A 119 13.18 -8.86 3.54
C ARG A 119 12.16 -8.05 2.75
N LEU A 120 11.23 -7.41 3.44
CA LEU A 120 10.19 -6.57 2.83
C LEU A 120 10.76 -5.25 2.31
N ARG A 121 11.89 -4.79 2.87
CA ARG A 121 12.61 -3.61 2.39
C ARG A 121 13.18 -3.82 0.98
N LEU A 122 13.69 -5.02 0.71
CA LEU A 122 14.30 -5.36 -0.59
C LEU A 122 13.31 -5.23 -1.75
N VAL A 123 12.03 -5.57 -1.52
CA VAL A 123 10.99 -5.56 -2.55
C VAL A 123 10.20 -4.25 -2.63
N GLN A 124 10.52 -3.24 -1.80
CA GLN A 124 9.88 -1.92 -1.85
C GLN A 124 9.91 -1.26 -3.25
N PRO A 125 11.02 -1.33 -4.02
CA PRO A 125 11.05 -0.75 -5.36
C PRO A 125 9.96 -1.33 -6.28
N PHE A 126 9.67 -2.63 -6.17
CA PHE A 126 8.63 -3.28 -6.96
C PHE A 126 7.22 -2.88 -6.50
N MET A 127 7.02 -2.69 -5.20
CA MET A 127 5.74 -2.19 -4.66
C MET A 127 5.44 -0.76 -5.10
N ALA A 128 6.46 0.09 -5.21
CA ALA A 128 6.29 1.43 -5.75
C ALA A 128 5.80 1.39 -7.21
N ILE A 129 6.28 0.43 -8.02
CA ILE A 129 5.80 0.22 -9.40
C ILE A 129 4.36 -0.24 -9.40
N VAL A 130 3.99 -1.20 -8.53
CA VAL A 130 2.59 -1.65 -8.39
C VAL A 130 1.67 -0.46 -8.04
N ASP A 131 2.07 0.35 -7.06
CA ASP A 131 1.32 1.53 -6.64
C ASP A 131 1.19 2.56 -7.77
N GLN A 132 2.26 2.78 -8.53
CA GLN A 132 2.25 3.67 -9.68
C GLN A 132 1.32 3.16 -10.78
N ALA A 133 1.40 1.87 -11.09
CA ALA A 133 0.61 1.26 -12.13
C ALA A 133 -0.89 1.32 -11.80
N LEU A 134 -1.27 1.02 -10.56
CA LEU A 134 -2.67 0.91 -10.16
C LEU A 134 -3.33 2.25 -9.76
N PHE A 135 -2.57 3.20 -9.24
CA PHE A 135 -3.12 4.44 -8.67
C PHE A 135 -2.61 5.74 -9.31
N LYS A 136 -1.59 5.69 -10.19
CA LYS A 136 -0.82 6.88 -10.55
C LYS A 136 -0.62 7.12 -12.05
N ALA A 137 -1.54 6.69 -12.90
CA ALA A 137 -1.65 7.27 -14.24
C ALA A 137 -2.38 8.61 -14.18
N GLY A 138 -1.65 9.70 -13.95
CA GLY A 138 -2.27 11.03 -14.00
C GLY A 138 -1.50 12.18 -13.36
N ARG A 139 -0.23 12.03 -12.97
CA ARG A 139 0.61 13.21 -12.67
C ARG A 139 1.92 13.12 -13.44
N PRO A 140 2.23 14.09 -14.31
CA PRO A 140 3.53 14.17 -14.95
C PRO A 140 4.59 14.29 -13.86
N ILE A 141 5.67 13.52 -14.02
CA ILE A 141 6.90 13.71 -13.26
C ILE A 141 7.39 15.11 -13.63
N LYS A 142 7.19 16.10 -12.74
CA LYS A 142 7.89 17.37 -12.89
C LYS A 142 9.36 17.07 -12.65
N LYS A 143 10.15 17.22 -13.72
CA LYS A 143 11.61 17.32 -13.66
C LYS A 143 12.01 18.55 -12.85
#